data_AF-A0A2V3WCK0-F1
#
_entry.id   AF-A0A2V3WCK0-F1
#
_cell.length_a   1.000
_cell.length_b   1.000
_cell.length_c   1.000
_cell.angle_alpha   90.00
_cell.angle_beta   90.00
_cell.angle_gamma   90.00
#
_symmetry.space_group_name_H-M   'P 1'
#
loop_
_entity.id
_entity.type
_entity.pdbx_description
1 polymer ?
#
loop_
_entity_poly.entity_id
_entity_poly.type
_entity_poly.pdbx_seq_one_letter_code
_entity_poly.pdbx_strand_id
1 'polypeptide(L)'
;MVYLCVSIVVIALILFISSFFMEDKYQKLEDQLEQFSIATMQDTYQMKKKIKILEEELLSGDPQNTSFKNIPPSLKNKPLLLQKVYHLSQQGYSIEDISKQTDLSSHDIQTILTNNI
;
A
#
# COMPACT_ATOMS: atom_id res chain seq x y z
N MET A 1 -27.51 -1.82 63.47
CA MET A 1 -27.62 -0.43 63.01
C MET A 1 -26.25 0.26 62.93
N VAL A 2 -25.47 0.34 64.02
CA VAL A 2 -24.15 1.01 64.02
C VAL A 2 -23.15 0.41 63.01
N TYR A 3 -23.09 -0.92 62.88
CA TYR A 3 -22.17 -1.60 61.94
C TYR A 3 -22.43 -1.26 60.45
N LEU A 4 -23.69 -1.01 60.07
CA LEU A 4 -24.05 -0.59 58.71
C LEU A 4 -23.48 0.81 58.44
N CYS A 5 -23.65 1.75 59.38
CA CYS A 5 -23.09 3.09 59.28
C CYS A 5 -21.57 3.07 59.16
N VAL A 6 -20.88 2.25 59.97
CA VAL A 6 -19.41 2.11 59.92
C VAL A 6 -18.96 1.53 58.58
N SER A 7 -19.64 0.51 58.05
CA SER A 7 -19.27 -0.10 56.76
C SER A 7 -19.33 0.88 55.59
N ILE A 8 -20.34 1.75 55.57
CA ILE A 8 -20.52 2.79 54.56
C ILE A 8 -19.41 3.84 54.64
N VAL A 9 -19.00 4.23 55.85
CA VAL A 9 -17.90 5.18 56.04
C VAL A 9 -16.57 4.59 55.57
N VAL A 10 -16.34 3.30 55.83
CA VAL A 10 -15.12 2.60 55.37
C VAL A 10 -15.09 2.48 53.85
N ILE A 11 -16.21 2.14 53.22
CA ILE A 11 -16.33 2.07 51.76
C ILE A 11 -16.16 3.45 51.11
N ALA A 12 -16.72 4.50 51.71
CA ALA A 12 -16.54 5.87 51.25
C ALA A 12 -15.06 6.30 51.31
N LEU A 13 -14.35 5.98 52.40
CA LEU A 13 -12.92 6.22 52.53
C LEU A 13 -12.10 5.48 51.46
N ILE A 14 -12.42 4.21 51.22
CA ILE A 14 -11.76 3.39 50.19
C ILE A 14 -12.00 3.96 48.78
N LEU A 15 -13.24 4.35 48.46
CA LEU A 15 -13.56 4.99 47.18
C LEU A 15 -12.87 6.34 47.03
N PHE A 16 -12.77 7.12 48.10
CA PHE A 16 -12.08 8.41 48.11
C PHE A 16 -10.60 8.26 47.80
N ILE A 17 -9.93 7.29 48.42
CA ILE A 17 -8.52 6.97 48.16
C ILE A 17 -8.35 6.42 46.74
N SER A 18 -9.28 5.60 46.26
CA SER A 18 -9.25 5.07 44.90
C SER A 18 -9.47 6.14 43.82
N SER A 19 -10.21 7.21 44.13
CA SER A 19 -10.48 8.31 43.21
C SER A 19 -9.19 9.06 42.83
N PHE A 20 -8.32 9.29 43.82
CA PHE A 20 -7.01 9.90 43.59
C PHE A 20 -6.13 9.10 42.62
N PHE A 21 -6.27 7.76 42.62
CA PHE A 21 -5.52 6.89 41.71
C PHE A 21 -6.11 6.82 40.29
N MET A 22 -7.39 7.16 40.12
CA MET A 22 -8.06 7.13 38.83
C MET A 22 -7.73 8.37 38.00
N GLU A 23 -7.75 9.55 38.64
CA GLU A 23 -7.49 10.86 38.00
C GLU A 23 -6.12 10.91 37.31
N ASP A 24 -5.08 10.38 37.98
CA ASP A 24 -3.69 10.36 37.47
C ASP A 24 -3.50 9.40 36.27
N LYS A 25 -4.36 8.38 36.16
CA LYS A 25 -4.33 7.43 35.03
C LYS A 25 -5.03 7.99 33.80
N TYR A 26 -6.19 8.63 33.97
CA TYR A 26 -6.93 9.21 32.84
C TYR A 26 -6.11 10.31 32.15
N GLN A 27 -5.41 11.14 32.92
CA GLN A 27 -4.57 12.21 32.37
C GLN A 27 -3.40 11.66 31.53
N LYS A 28 -2.71 10.61 32.02
CA LYS A 28 -1.65 9.93 31.25
C LYS A 28 -2.13 9.20 30.00
N LEU A 29 -3.37 8.71 30.02
CA LEU A 29 -3.98 8.07 28.86
C LEU A 29 -4.32 9.11 27.77
N GLU A 30 -4.80 10.28 28.17
CA GLU A 30 -5.10 11.39 27.25
C GLU A 30 -3.83 11.92 26.56
N ASP A 31 -2.75 12.16 27.32
CA ASP A 31 -1.45 12.57 26.76
C ASP A 31 -0.88 11.55 25.75
N GLN A 32 -1.03 10.25 26.04
CA GLN A 32 -0.57 9.18 25.15
C GLN A 32 -1.40 9.09 23.87
N LEU A 33 -2.71 9.31 23.97
CA LEU A 33 -3.59 9.35 22.80
C LEU A 33 -3.33 10.57 21.93
N GLU A 34 -3.07 11.74 22.53
CA GLU A 34 -2.68 12.95 21.79
C GLU A 34 -1.35 12.74 21.05
N GLN A 35 -0.31 12.24 21.74
CA GLN A 35 0.98 11.96 21.10
C GLN A 35 0.86 10.91 19.99
N PHE A 36 0.09 9.85 20.21
CA PHE A 36 -0.16 8.82 19.19
C PHE A 36 -0.92 9.38 17.99
N SER A 37 -1.94 10.22 18.22
CA SER A 37 -2.71 10.88 17.17
C SER A 37 -1.85 11.82 16.33
N ILE A 38 -1.01 12.64 16.99
CA ILE A 38 -0.08 13.57 16.34
C ILE A 38 0.94 12.81 15.48
N ALA A 39 1.56 11.76 16.01
CA ALA A 39 2.51 10.93 15.27
C ALA A 39 1.85 10.27 14.04
N THR A 40 0.64 9.70 14.22
CA THR A 40 -0.10 9.05 13.14
C THR A 40 -0.49 10.03 12.02
N MET A 41 -0.88 11.27 12.36
CA MET A 41 -1.15 12.30 11.36
C MET A 41 0.11 12.67 10.57
N GLN A 42 1.24 12.81 11.26
CA GLN A 42 2.51 13.18 10.64
C GLN A 42 3.02 12.07 9.70
N ASP A 43 2.91 10.81 10.11
CA ASP A 43 3.26 9.65 9.28
C ASP A 43 2.34 9.51 8.07
N THR A 44 1.03 9.70 8.25
CA THR A 44 0.06 9.68 7.15
C THR A 44 0.35 10.78 6.14
N TYR A 45 0.73 11.98 6.59
CA TYR A 45 1.10 13.09 5.71
C TYR A 45 2.36 12.76 4.90
N GLN A 46 3.40 12.21 5.53
CA GLN A 46 4.61 11.79 4.83
C GLN A 46 4.33 10.69 3.81
N MET A 47 3.48 9.72 4.16
CA MET A 47 3.09 8.65 3.25
C MET A 47 2.31 9.17 2.04
N LYS A 48 1.34 10.07 2.26
CA LYS A 48 0.62 10.77 1.17
C LYS A 48 1.56 11.57 0.28
N LYS A 49 2.56 12.25 0.84
CA LYS A 49 3.55 13.01 0.06
C LYS A 49 4.43 12.09 -0.79
N LYS A 50 4.91 10.98 -0.22
CA LYS A 50 5.67 9.96 -0.97
C LYS A 50 4.85 9.38 -2.10
N ILE A 51 3.60 8.99 -1.85
CA ILE A 51 2.68 8.48 -2.87
C ILE A 51 2.45 9.53 -3.96
N LYS A 52 2.18 10.79 -3.60
CA LYS A 52 1.98 11.88 -4.56
C LYS A 52 3.20 12.11 -5.45
N ILE A 53 4.41 12.08 -4.87
CA ILE A 53 5.66 12.19 -5.64
C ILE A 53 5.82 10.98 -6.56
N LEU A 54 5.54 9.77 -6.08
CA LEU A 54 5.57 8.57 -6.92
C LEU A 54 4.56 8.64 -8.07
N GLU A 55 3.35 9.14 -7.81
CA GLU A 55 2.34 9.36 -8.85
C GLU A 55 2.82 10.42 -9.85
N GLU A 56 3.35 11.55 -9.38
CA GLU A 56 3.88 12.60 -10.25
C GLU A 56 5.10 12.13 -11.05
N GLU A 57 5.98 11.30 -10.49
CA GLU A 57 7.09 10.63 -11.18
C GLU A 57 6.62 9.48 -12.08
N LEU A 58 5.44 8.89 -11.87
CA LEU A 58 4.87 7.88 -12.78
C LEU A 58 4.14 8.56 -13.95
N LEU A 59 3.43 9.66 -13.68
CA LEU A 59 2.70 10.45 -14.66
C LEU A 59 3.61 11.38 -15.48
N SER A 60 4.61 11.98 -14.82
CA SER A 60 5.66 12.81 -15.45
C SER A 60 6.92 12.02 -15.74
N GLY A 61 6.95 10.75 -15.31
CA GLY A 61 7.97 9.78 -15.64
C GLY A 61 8.18 9.82 -17.12
N ASP A 62 9.36 10.33 -17.49
CA ASP A 62 9.89 10.33 -18.82
C ASP A 62 9.42 9.04 -19.50
N PRO A 63 8.68 9.11 -20.62
CA PRO A 63 8.09 7.92 -21.18
C PRO A 63 9.16 6.84 -21.45
N GLN A 64 10.47 7.17 -21.46
CA GLN A 64 11.61 6.27 -21.59
C GLN A 64 11.80 5.19 -20.50
N ASN A 65 11.17 5.26 -19.32
CA ASN A 65 11.44 4.30 -18.23
C ASN A 65 10.31 3.30 -17.91
N THR A 66 9.20 3.34 -18.63
CA THR A 66 8.32 2.16 -18.71
C THR A 66 8.86 1.26 -19.81
N SER A 67 9.20 0.02 -19.48
CA SER A 67 9.77 -0.93 -20.46
C SER A 67 8.89 -1.12 -21.72
N PHE A 68 7.65 -0.62 -21.70
CA PHE A 68 6.71 -0.57 -22.81
C PHE A 68 6.94 0.58 -23.83
N LYS A 69 7.94 1.47 -23.73
CA LYS A 69 8.07 2.54 -24.74
C LYS A 69 8.56 2.11 -26.12
N ASN A 70 9.13 0.93 -26.25
CA ASN A 70 9.74 0.50 -27.51
C ASN A 70 8.71 -0.16 -28.44
N ILE A 71 7.42 -0.01 -28.17
CA ILE A 71 6.37 -0.59 -28.99
C ILE A 71 6.23 0.27 -30.25
N PRO A 72 6.47 -0.28 -31.44
CA PRO A 72 6.24 0.41 -32.70
C PRO A 72 4.83 1.00 -32.75
N PRO A 73 4.62 2.15 -33.40
CA PRO A 73 3.29 2.73 -33.57
C PRO A 73 2.28 1.77 -34.23
N SER A 74 2.75 0.74 -34.96
CA SER A 74 1.95 -0.34 -35.52
C SER A 74 1.36 -1.31 -34.49
N LEU A 75 1.91 -1.38 -33.27
CA LEU A 75 1.52 -2.28 -32.19
C LEU A 75 0.69 -1.60 -31.09
N LYS A 76 0.63 -0.26 -31.08
CA LYS A 76 -0.12 0.52 -30.05
C LYS A 76 -1.63 0.28 -30.07
N ASN A 77 -2.20 -0.06 -31.23
CA ASN A 77 -3.62 -0.34 -31.41
C ASN A 77 -3.94 -1.85 -31.41
N LYS A 78 -2.97 -2.70 -31.07
CA LYS A 78 -3.13 -4.16 -31.09
C LYS A 78 -3.41 -4.70 -29.68
N PRO A 79 -3.88 -5.95 -29.55
CA PRO A 79 -4.20 -6.54 -28.25
C PRO A 79 -2.99 -6.50 -27.30
N LEU A 80 -3.23 -6.27 -26.01
CA LEU A 80 -2.20 -6.20 -24.96
C LEU A 80 -1.32 -7.47 -24.92
N LEU A 81 -1.87 -8.61 -25.31
CA LEU A 81 -1.16 -9.88 -25.40
C LEU A 81 -0.07 -9.85 -26.47
N LEU A 82 -0.33 -9.22 -27.62
CA LEU A 82 0.63 -9.04 -28.70
C LEU A 82 1.77 -8.08 -28.28
N GLN A 83 1.39 -7.00 -27.59
CA GLN A 83 2.33 -6.05 -27.02
C GLN A 83 3.26 -6.73 -26.00
N LYS A 84 2.72 -7.63 -25.17
CA LYS A 84 3.50 -8.43 -24.21
C LYS A 84 4.46 -9.40 -24.92
N VAL A 85 4.02 -10.12 -25.95
CA VAL A 85 4.88 -11.01 -26.75
C VAL A 85 6.04 -10.24 -27.39
N TYR A 86 5.75 -9.11 -28.02
CA TYR A 86 6.78 -8.26 -28.64
C TYR A 86 7.78 -7.73 -27.60
N HIS A 87 7.30 -7.29 -26.44
CA HIS A 87 8.16 -6.80 -25.36
C HIS A 87 9.08 -7.88 -24.80
N LEU A 88 8.55 -9.08 -24.53
CA LEU A 88 9.37 -10.20 -24.06
C LEU A 88 10.40 -10.64 -25.12
N SER A 89 10.03 -10.61 -26.40
CA SER A 89 10.96 -10.88 -27.49
C SER A 89 12.09 -9.83 -27.55
N GLN A 90 11.78 -8.54 -27.38
CA GLN A 90 12.78 -7.46 -27.35
C GLN A 90 13.69 -7.51 -26.13
N GLN A 91 13.21 -8.10 -25.03
CA GLN A 91 14.00 -8.35 -23.82
C GLN A 91 14.91 -9.58 -23.93
N GLY A 92 14.89 -10.30 -25.06
CA GLY A 92 15.77 -11.44 -25.32
C GLY A 92 15.30 -12.77 -24.71
N TYR A 93 14.02 -12.89 -24.34
CA TYR A 93 13.45 -14.16 -23.88
C TYR A 93 13.29 -15.14 -25.05
N SER A 94 13.48 -16.44 -24.77
CA SER A 94 13.31 -17.49 -25.77
C SER A 94 11.83 -17.71 -26.11
N ILE A 95 11.55 -18.21 -27.31
CA ILE A 95 10.18 -18.45 -27.80
C ILE A 95 9.43 -19.40 -26.86
N GLU A 96 10.12 -20.36 -26.25
CA GLU A 96 9.58 -21.31 -25.28
C GLU A 96 9.17 -20.64 -23.96
N ASP A 97 9.93 -19.64 -23.52
CA ASP A 97 9.64 -18.90 -22.28
C ASP A 97 8.47 -17.94 -22.48
N ILE A 98 8.40 -17.31 -23.66
CA ILE A 98 7.27 -16.48 -24.06
C ILE A 98 5.99 -17.33 -24.15
N SER A 99 6.08 -18.54 -24.69
CA SER A 99 4.96 -19.49 -24.77
C SER A 99 4.38 -19.82 -23.38
N LYS A 100 5.26 -20.13 -22.42
CA LYS A 100 4.85 -20.39 -21.03
C LYS A 100 4.22 -19.18 -20.32
N GLN A 101 4.62 -17.96 -20.68
CA GLN A 101 4.16 -16.73 -20.03
C GLN A 101 2.94 -16.07 -20.68
N THR A 102 2.60 -16.49 -21.91
CA THR A 102 1.52 -15.90 -22.71
C THR A 102 0.45 -16.92 -23.10
N ASP A 103 0.60 -18.18 -22.69
CA ASP A 103 -0.27 -19.31 -23.02
C ASP A 103 -0.47 -19.50 -24.54
N LEU A 104 0.46 -18.99 -25.34
CA LEU A 104 0.48 -19.11 -26.80
C LEU A 104 1.37 -20.26 -27.24
N SER A 105 1.05 -20.88 -28.38
CA SER A 105 1.96 -21.85 -29.02
C SER A 105 3.22 -21.14 -29.54
N SER A 106 4.35 -21.83 -29.52
CA SER A 106 5.61 -21.36 -30.14
C SER A 106 5.41 -20.97 -31.61
N HIS A 107 4.53 -21.68 -32.32
CA HIS A 107 4.16 -21.38 -33.71
C HIS A 107 3.41 -20.05 -33.85
N ASP A 108 2.50 -19.73 -32.92
CA ASP A 108 1.72 -18.51 -32.93
C ASP A 108 2.59 -17.30 -32.63
N ILE A 109 3.52 -17.44 -31.70
CA ILE A 109 4.53 -16.41 -31.38
C ILE A 109 5.41 -16.12 -32.60
N GLN A 110 5.86 -17.15 -33.31
CA GLN A 110 6.65 -16.98 -34.53
C GLN A 110 5.85 -16.28 -35.63
N THR A 111 4.59 -16.67 -35.82
CA THR A 111 3.68 -16.02 -36.79
C THR A 111 3.44 -14.55 -36.43
N ILE A 112 3.25 -14.26 -35.15
CA ILE A 112 3.10 -12.91 -34.62
C ILE A 112 4.32 -12.04 -34.93
N LEU A 113 5.53 -12.55 -34.66
CA LEU A 113 6.77 -11.81 -34.87
C LEU A 113 7.08 -11.64 -36.37
N THR A 114 6.83 -12.65 -37.21
CA THR A 114 7.08 -12.56 -38.66
C THR A 114 6.07 -11.68 -39.40
N ASN A 115 4.79 -11.66 -38.98
CA ASN A 115 3.73 -10.94 -39.70
C ASN A 115 3.51 -9.49 -39.22
N ASN A 116 4.12 -9.07 -38.11
CA ASN A 116 3.90 -7.73 -37.50
C ASN A 116 5.13 -6.83 -37.45
N ILE A 117 6.25 -7.27 -38.04
CA ILE A 117 7.45 -6.45 -38.32
C ILE A 117 7.38 -6.03 -39.79
#